data_AF-W7Z2S1-F1
#
_entry.id   AF-W7Z2S1-F1
#
_cell.length_a   1.000
_cell.length_b   1.000
_cell.length_c   1.000
_cell.angle_alpha   90.00
_cell.angle_beta   90.00
_cell.angle_gamma   90.00
#
_symmetry.space_group_name_H-M   'P 1'
#
loop_
_entity.id
_entity.type
_entity.pdbx_description
1 polymer ?
#
loop_
_entity_poly.entity_id
_entity_poly.type
_entity_poly.pdbx_seq_one_letter_code
_entity_poly.pdbx_strand_id
1 'polypeptide(L)'
;MTATAISTAVELVDAPLLYKGKVRELYDLGEHVLIVVTDRISAFDYVLDPAVPEKGNVLNRLSAFWFEQTQDLMENHVVHTDVERLGSIIKDKELLKDRIMVVHKAQRIDMECVVRGYITGGGWRQYETSGEVNGIKLPAGMRKNQAFAEPIFTPAAKNDVGHERISPWSVCRS
;
A
#
# COMPACT_ATOMS: atom_id res chain seq x y z
N MET A 1 29.65 4.34 2.74
CA MET A 1 29.25 3.13 1.99
C MET A 1 27.93 3.45 1.31
N THR A 2 27.86 3.38 -0.01
CA THR A 2 26.58 3.54 -0.75
C THR A 2 25.72 2.31 -0.47
N ALA A 3 24.55 2.49 0.13
CA ALA A 3 23.61 1.41 0.37
C ALA A 3 23.20 0.79 -0.99
N THR A 4 23.36 -0.53 -1.13
CA THR A 4 22.95 -1.26 -2.33
C THR A 4 21.43 -1.42 -2.33
N ALA A 5 20.76 -1.05 -3.42
CA ALA A 5 19.31 -1.19 -3.51
C ALA A 5 18.89 -2.67 -3.60
N ILE A 6 17.85 -3.03 -2.86
CA ILE A 6 17.29 -4.39 -2.88
C ILE A 6 16.09 -4.43 -3.81
N SER A 7 16.27 -4.95 -5.03
CA SER A 7 15.19 -5.08 -6.01
C SER A 7 14.32 -6.33 -5.81
N THR A 8 14.82 -7.34 -5.10
CA THR A 8 14.15 -8.63 -4.88
C THR A 8 14.67 -9.29 -3.61
N ALA A 9 13.82 -10.05 -2.92
CA ALA A 9 14.19 -10.82 -1.73
C ALA A 9 14.12 -12.34 -1.94
N VAL A 10 13.79 -12.79 -3.15
CA VAL A 10 13.67 -14.23 -3.52
C VAL A 10 14.85 -15.07 -3.03
N GLU A 11 16.08 -14.60 -3.15
CA GLU A 11 17.25 -15.36 -2.71
C GLU A 11 17.54 -15.25 -1.20
N LEU A 12 16.89 -14.30 -0.51
CA LEU A 12 17.11 -13.97 0.90
C LEU A 12 16.10 -14.65 1.83
N VAL A 13 14.98 -15.14 1.28
CA VAL A 13 13.88 -15.73 2.03
C VAL A 13 13.68 -17.18 1.61
N ASP A 14 13.87 -18.10 2.55
CA ASP A 14 13.66 -19.53 2.37
C ASP A 14 12.21 -19.92 2.71
N ALA A 15 11.28 -19.42 1.90
CA ALA A 15 9.85 -19.71 2.01
C ALA A 15 9.17 -19.61 0.62
N PRO A 16 8.01 -20.27 0.41
CA PRO A 16 7.30 -20.19 -0.87
C PRO A 16 6.88 -18.75 -1.21
N LEU A 17 7.29 -18.26 -2.39
CA LEU A 17 6.84 -16.97 -2.90
C LEU A 17 5.39 -17.06 -3.39
N LEU A 18 4.48 -16.35 -2.74
CA LEU A 18 3.06 -16.30 -3.08
C LEU A 18 2.77 -15.28 -4.19
N TYR A 19 3.37 -14.09 -4.06
CA TYR A 19 3.09 -12.99 -4.97
C TYR A 19 4.25 -12.00 -5.03
N LYS A 20 4.58 -11.58 -6.26
CA LYS A 20 5.57 -10.54 -6.52
C LYS A 20 4.89 -9.32 -7.12
N GLY A 21 4.59 -8.35 -6.27
CA GLY A 21 4.06 -7.07 -6.69
C GLY A 21 5.12 -6.14 -7.27
N LYS A 22 4.69 -4.91 -7.59
CA LYS A 22 5.57 -3.83 -8.09
C LYS A 22 6.68 -3.49 -7.11
N VAL A 23 6.36 -3.46 -5.81
CA VAL A 23 7.28 -2.98 -4.74
C VAL A 23 7.33 -3.88 -3.50
N ARG A 24 6.54 -4.96 -3.47
CA ARG A 24 6.42 -5.88 -2.33
C ARG A 24 6.43 -7.32 -2.82
N GLU A 25 7.03 -8.21 -2.03
CA GLU A 25 7.04 -9.65 -2.23
C GLU A 25 6.38 -10.31 -1.02
N LEU A 26 5.50 -11.29 -1.26
CA LEU A 26 4.73 -12.01 -0.24
C LEU A 26 5.19 -13.46 -0.18
N TYR A 27 5.48 -13.96 1.01
CA TYR A 27 5.91 -15.34 1.23
C TYR A 27 5.00 -16.05 2.23
N ASP A 28 4.76 -17.34 2.00
CA ASP A 28 3.93 -18.16 2.87
C ASP A 28 4.72 -18.66 4.09
N LEU A 29 4.24 -18.35 5.30
CA LEU A 29 4.79 -18.88 6.55
C LEU A 29 3.83 -19.90 7.20
N GLY A 30 2.87 -20.45 6.44
CA GLY A 30 1.86 -21.38 6.96
C GLY A 30 0.66 -20.63 7.53
N GLU A 31 0.68 -20.26 8.80
CA GLU A 31 -0.43 -19.51 9.42
C GLU A 31 -0.38 -18.01 9.08
N HIS A 32 0.82 -17.51 8.75
CA HIS A 32 1.09 -16.10 8.48
C HIS A 32 1.59 -15.87 7.06
N VAL A 33 1.66 -14.60 6.67
CA VAL A 33 2.33 -14.15 5.44
C VAL A 33 3.46 -13.22 5.84
N LEU A 34 4.63 -13.42 5.24
CA LEU A 34 5.73 -12.47 5.31
C LEU A 34 5.62 -11.49 4.14
N ILE A 35 5.53 -10.20 4.46
CA ILE A 35 5.64 -9.11 3.49
C ILE A 35 7.08 -8.60 3.52
N VAL A 36 7.75 -8.58 2.37
CA VAL A 36 9.05 -7.93 2.19
C VAL A 36 8.90 -6.72 1.28
N VAL A 37 9.35 -5.55 1.73
CA VAL A 37 9.28 -4.29 0.98
C VAL A 37 10.62 -4.01 0.28
N THR A 38 10.59 -3.98 -1.05
CA THR A 38 11.78 -3.76 -1.88
C THR A 38 12.05 -2.27 -2.12
N ASP A 39 13.22 -1.97 -2.66
CA ASP A 39 13.63 -0.62 -3.09
C ASP A 39 13.09 -0.24 -4.47
N ARG A 40 12.38 -1.16 -5.14
CA ARG A 40 11.68 -0.88 -6.39
C ARG A 40 10.66 0.23 -6.17
N ILE A 41 10.53 1.11 -7.15
CA ILE A 41 9.53 2.18 -7.21
C ILE A 41 8.80 2.09 -8.54
N SER A 42 7.53 2.48 -8.57
CA SER A 42 6.75 2.49 -9.80
C SER A 42 6.08 3.84 -10.04
N ALA A 43 6.04 4.26 -11.30
CA ALA A 43 5.28 5.42 -11.76
C ALA A 43 4.61 5.06 -13.09
N PHE A 44 3.38 5.54 -13.30
CA PHE A 44 2.59 5.26 -14.52
C PHE A 44 2.53 3.76 -14.86
N ASP A 45 2.29 2.94 -13.83
CA ASP A 45 2.25 1.46 -13.93
C ASP A 45 3.54 0.76 -14.37
N TYR A 46 4.65 1.49 -14.48
CA TYR A 46 5.97 0.97 -14.83
C TYR A 46 6.91 0.96 -13.62
N VAL A 47 7.69 -0.11 -13.44
CA VAL A 47 8.72 -0.21 -12.39
C VAL A 47 9.99 0.46 -12.90
N LEU A 48 10.49 1.47 -12.18
CA LEU A 48 11.65 2.25 -12.58
C LEU A 48 12.97 1.57 -12.20
N ASP A 49 14.00 1.84 -13.00
CA ASP A 49 15.39 1.45 -12.78
C ASP A 49 16.29 2.70 -12.88
N PRO A 50 17.28 2.89 -11.97
CA PRO A 50 17.60 2.05 -10.82
C PRO A 50 16.56 2.14 -9.69
N ALA A 51 16.49 1.09 -8.86
CA ALA A 51 15.77 1.11 -7.60
C ALA A 51 16.33 2.20 -6.65
N VAL A 52 15.51 2.68 -5.72
CA VAL A 52 15.88 3.75 -4.78
C VAL A 52 16.36 3.13 -3.47
N PRO A 53 17.67 3.15 -3.15
CA PRO A 53 18.18 2.55 -1.92
C PRO A 53 17.43 3.05 -0.69
N GLU A 54 17.22 2.17 0.28
CA GLU A 54 16.55 2.46 1.56
C GLU A 54 15.07 2.86 1.48
N LYS A 55 14.47 2.94 0.30
CA LYS A 55 13.02 3.19 0.14
C LYS A 55 12.21 2.14 0.90
N GLY A 56 12.54 0.87 0.74
CA GLY A 56 11.80 -0.23 1.37
C GLY A 56 11.80 -0.12 2.90
N ASN A 57 12.96 0.23 3.48
CA ASN A 57 13.14 0.49 4.91
C ASN A 57 12.22 1.60 5.42
N VAL A 58 12.30 2.77 4.78
CA VAL A 58 11.51 3.93 5.19
C VAL A 58 10.01 3.64 5.11
N LEU A 59 9.54 3.01 4.02
CA LEU A 59 8.12 2.74 3.82
C LEU A 59 7.57 1.67 4.77
N ASN A 60 8.35 0.62 5.05
CA ASN A 60 7.92 -0.40 6.00
C ASN A 60 7.84 0.14 7.42
N ARG A 61 8.85 0.92 7.86
CA ARG A 61 8.84 1.59 9.18
C ARG A 61 7.70 2.60 9.31
N LEU A 62 7.42 3.37 8.26
CA LEU A 62 6.28 4.29 8.24
C LEU A 62 4.95 3.53 8.36
N SER A 63 4.82 2.39 7.69
CA SER A 63 3.63 1.53 7.81
C SER A 63 3.49 0.98 9.23
N ALA A 64 4.57 0.45 9.81
CA ALA A 64 4.61 -0.06 11.18
C ALA A 64 4.20 1.01 12.20
N PHE A 65 4.74 2.23 12.07
CA PHE A 65 4.36 3.37 12.88
C PHE A 65 2.85 3.63 12.81
N TRP A 66 2.26 3.69 11.61
CA TRP A 66 0.81 3.96 11.49
C TRP A 66 -0.05 2.83 12.04
N PHE A 67 0.34 1.55 11.86
CA PHE A 67 -0.39 0.44 12.48
C PHE A 67 -0.39 0.51 14.01
N GLU A 68 0.73 0.92 14.61
CA GLU A 68 0.82 1.16 16.04
C GLU A 68 -0.06 2.36 16.47
N GLN A 69 -0.03 3.47 15.72
CA GLN A 69 -0.81 4.66 16.06
C GLN A 69 -2.33 4.44 15.97
N THR A 70 -2.80 3.52 15.12
CA THR A 70 -4.23 3.27 14.91
C THR A 70 -4.74 2.00 15.57
N GLN A 71 -3.93 1.30 16.36
CA GLN A 71 -4.30 0.01 16.96
C GLN A 71 -5.54 0.11 17.86
N ASP A 72 -5.73 1.23 18.55
CA ASP A 72 -6.88 1.47 19.43
C ASP A 72 -8.17 1.80 18.66
N LEU A 73 -8.07 2.09 17.35
CA LEU A 73 -9.20 2.44 16.50
C LEU A 73 -9.77 1.21 15.77
N MET A 74 -8.90 0.31 15.32
CA MET A 74 -9.28 -0.92 14.63
C MET A 74 -8.18 -1.97 14.72
N GLU A 75 -8.60 -3.22 14.76
CA GLU A 75 -7.67 -4.34 14.58
C GLU A 75 -6.99 -4.26 13.22
N ASN A 76 -5.70 -4.60 13.19
CA ASN A 76 -4.91 -4.67 11.98
C ASN A 76 -4.22 -6.02 11.88
N HIS A 77 -3.67 -6.32 10.70
CA HIS A 77 -3.13 -7.65 10.43
C HIS A 77 -1.70 -7.88 10.96
N VAL A 78 -1.04 -6.91 11.59
CA VAL A 78 0.38 -7.00 11.94
C VAL A 78 0.59 -7.92 13.14
N VAL A 79 1.50 -8.90 13.00
CA VAL A 79 1.96 -9.76 14.09
C VAL A 79 3.27 -9.23 14.67
N HIS A 80 4.25 -8.95 13.81
CA HIS A 80 5.50 -8.24 14.17
C HIS A 80 6.27 -7.78 12.92
N THR A 81 7.24 -6.90 13.14
CA THR A 81 8.18 -6.43 12.10
C THR A 81 9.64 -6.81 12.39
N ASP A 82 9.87 -7.59 13.46
CA ASP A 82 11.20 -8.01 13.88
C ASP A 82 11.73 -9.19 13.04
N VAL A 83 12.78 -8.94 12.26
CA VAL A 83 13.44 -9.94 11.41
C VAL A 83 14.14 -11.04 12.22
N GLU A 84 14.56 -10.75 13.46
CA GLU A 84 15.28 -11.71 14.29
C GLU A 84 14.41 -12.92 14.67
N ARG A 85 13.09 -12.69 14.79
CA ARG A 85 12.08 -13.72 15.08
C ARG A 85 11.87 -14.72 13.95
N LEU A 86 12.36 -14.46 12.74
CA LEU A 86 12.18 -15.34 11.58
C LEU A 86 13.25 -16.46 11.49
N GLY A 87 14.22 -16.49 12.40
CA GLY A 87 15.20 -17.58 12.49
C GLY A 87 15.95 -17.80 11.17
N SER A 88 16.02 -19.06 10.73
CA SER A 88 16.74 -19.47 9.51
C SER A 88 15.99 -19.20 8.20
N ILE A 89 14.73 -18.76 8.26
CA ILE A 89 13.94 -18.42 7.07
C ILE A 89 14.59 -17.24 6.33
N ILE A 90 15.26 -16.35 7.06
CA ILE A 90 15.97 -15.21 6.50
C ILE A 90 17.47 -15.49 6.46
N LYS A 91 18.04 -15.51 5.25
CA LYS A 91 19.47 -15.79 5.04
C LYS A 91 20.37 -14.61 5.44
N ASP A 92 19.90 -13.39 5.20
CA ASP A 92 20.60 -12.15 5.56
C ASP A 92 19.64 -11.20 6.29
N LYS A 93 19.71 -11.24 7.61
CA LYS A 93 18.85 -10.45 8.50
C LYS A 93 19.20 -8.98 8.48
N GLU A 94 20.48 -8.62 8.33
CA GLU A 94 20.90 -7.22 8.27
C GLU A 94 20.38 -6.55 7.01
N LEU A 95 20.38 -7.27 5.87
CA LEU A 95 19.86 -6.73 4.62
C LEU A 95 18.33 -6.54 4.65
N LEU A 96 17.60 -7.40 5.36
CA LEU A 96 16.13 -7.34 5.48
C LEU A 96 15.61 -6.65 6.74
N LYS A 97 16.51 -6.20 7.61
CA LYS A 97 16.17 -5.42 8.79
C LYS A 97 15.33 -4.22 8.40
N ASP A 98 14.26 -3.97 9.14
CA ASP A 98 13.29 -2.89 8.90
C ASP A 98 12.52 -2.95 7.56
N ARG A 99 12.64 -4.04 6.77
CA ARG A 99 11.94 -4.21 5.47
C ARG A 99 10.80 -5.22 5.50
N ILE A 100 10.60 -5.86 6.64
CA ILE A 100 9.69 -6.99 6.76
C ILE A 100 8.51 -6.69 7.68
N MET A 101 7.42 -7.40 7.43
CA MET A 101 6.25 -7.44 8.29
C MET A 101 5.61 -8.83 8.20
N VAL A 102 5.47 -9.51 9.33
CA VAL A 102 4.70 -10.74 9.44
C VAL A 102 3.27 -10.36 9.76
N VAL A 103 2.34 -10.88 8.96
CA VAL A 103 0.91 -10.53 9.06
C VAL A 103 0.03 -11.76 9.12
N HIS A 104 -1.15 -11.61 9.72
CA HIS A 104 -2.23 -12.58 9.62
C HIS A 104 -2.74 -12.67 8.16
N LYS A 105 -3.07 -13.90 7.73
CA LYS A 105 -3.82 -14.10 6.49
C LYS A 105 -5.20 -13.46 6.64
N ALA A 106 -5.61 -12.67 5.65
CA ALA A 106 -6.89 -11.97 5.66
C ALA A 106 -7.61 -12.14 4.32
N GLN A 107 -8.94 -12.22 4.38
CA GLN A 107 -9.78 -12.14 3.19
C GLN A 107 -9.89 -10.67 2.78
N ARG A 108 -9.51 -10.37 1.53
CA ARG A 108 -9.55 -9.01 0.99
C ARG A 108 -11.00 -8.61 0.72
N ILE A 109 -11.37 -7.40 1.12
CA ILE A 109 -12.53 -6.72 0.57
C ILE A 109 -12.07 -6.06 -0.75
N ASP A 110 -12.78 -6.32 -1.85
CA ASP A 110 -12.39 -5.87 -3.19
C ASP A 110 -12.75 -4.40 -3.47
N MET A 111 -12.41 -3.55 -2.50
CA MET A 111 -12.66 -2.12 -2.51
C MET A 111 -11.40 -1.39 -2.02
N GLU A 112 -11.09 -0.28 -2.68
CA GLU A 112 -10.08 0.66 -2.22
C GLU A 112 -10.74 1.75 -1.37
N CYS A 113 -10.47 1.72 -0.07
CA CYS A 113 -10.99 2.67 0.88
C CYS A 113 -10.21 3.99 0.84
N VAL A 114 -10.56 4.88 -0.11
CA VAL A 114 -9.88 6.18 -0.27
C VAL A 114 -10.60 7.28 0.52
N VAL A 115 -9.87 7.95 1.41
CA VAL A 115 -10.31 9.17 2.10
C VAL A 115 -9.58 10.38 1.52
N ARG A 116 -10.30 11.49 1.28
CA ARG A 116 -9.74 12.72 0.71
C ARG A 116 -9.96 13.90 1.64
N GLY A 117 -8.87 14.51 2.10
CA GLY A 117 -8.89 15.82 2.77
C GLY A 117 -8.77 17.01 1.80
N TYR A 118 -8.31 16.76 0.56
CA TYR A 118 -8.12 17.78 -0.47
C TYR A 118 -8.60 17.29 -1.84
N ILE A 119 -9.12 18.20 -2.67
CA ILE A 119 -9.53 17.89 -4.04
C ILE A 119 -8.32 17.90 -4.98
N THR A 120 -7.87 16.72 -5.40
CA THR A 120 -6.73 16.57 -6.32
C THR A 120 -6.83 15.28 -7.14
N GLY A 121 -5.85 15.05 -8.02
CA GLY A 121 -5.75 13.83 -8.82
C GLY A 121 -7.02 13.53 -9.63
N GLY A 122 -7.45 12.26 -9.64
CA GLY A 122 -8.66 11.82 -10.33
C GLY A 122 -9.95 12.49 -9.83
N GLY A 123 -10.03 12.83 -8.54
CA GLY A 123 -11.19 13.54 -7.98
C GLY A 123 -11.35 14.94 -8.57
N TRP A 124 -10.25 15.68 -8.75
CA TRP A 124 -10.29 16.99 -9.40
C TRP A 124 -10.81 16.90 -10.85
N ARG A 125 -10.37 15.89 -11.61
CA ARG A 125 -10.83 15.68 -12.99
C ARG A 125 -12.33 15.40 -13.09
N GLN A 126 -12.88 14.62 -12.14
CA GLN A 126 -14.33 14.37 -12.09
C GLN A 126 -15.10 15.64 -11.77
N TYR A 127 -14.64 16.40 -10.78
CA TYR A 127 -15.26 17.65 -10.39
C TYR A 127 -15.27 18.69 -11.52
N GLU A 128 -14.18 18.82 -12.29
CA GLU A 128 -14.16 19.69 -13.47
C GLU A 128 -15.19 19.29 -14.52
N THR A 129 -15.53 18.00 -14.59
CA THR A 129 -16.45 17.46 -15.60
C THR A 129 -17.92 17.56 -15.16
N SER A 130 -18.23 17.18 -13.93
CA SER A 130 -19.63 17.06 -13.44
C SER A 130 -19.94 17.85 -12.17
N GLY A 131 -18.94 18.46 -11.52
CA GLY A 131 -19.10 19.04 -10.19
C GLY A 131 -19.18 18.00 -9.07
N GLU A 132 -18.85 16.73 -9.36
CA GLU A 132 -18.97 15.62 -8.43
C GLU A 132 -17.67 14.82 -8.30
N VAL A 133 -17.52 14.08 -7.20
CA VAL A 133 -16.47 13.06 -7.01
C VAL A 133 -17.12 11.77 -6.51
N ASN A 134 -16.99 10.68 -7.26
CA ASN A 134 -17.66 9.40 -6.99
C ASN A 134 -19.19 9.53 -6.80
N GLY A 135 -19.83 10.46 -7.51
CA GLY A 135 -21.26 10.77 -7.37
C GLY A 135 -21.61 11.66 -6.18
N ILE A 136 -20.61 12.11 -5.40
CA ILE A 136 -20.79 13.09 -4.32
C ILE A 136 -20.72 14.47 -4.93
N LYS A 137 -21.85 15.20 -4.93
CA LYS A 137 -21.90 16.59 -5.40
C LYS A 137 -21.12 17.51 -4.47
N LEU A 138 -20.21 18.29 -5.04
CA LEU A 138 -19.36 19.21 -4.30
C LEU A 138 -19.81 20.66 -4.50
N PRO A 139 -19.43 21.58 -3.59
CA PRO A 139 -19.70 23.00 -3.74
C PRO A 139 -19.20 23.55 -5.09
N ALA A 140 -19.89 24.52 -5.67
CA ALA A 140 -19.43 25.18 -6.89
C ALA A 140 -18.20 26.06 -6.63
N GLY A 141 -17.36 26.26 -7.65
CA GLY A 141 -16.23 27.19 -7.61
C GLY A 141 -15.03 26.70 -6.78
N MET A 142 -14.93 25.40 -6.48
CA MET A 142 -13.72 24.85 -5.85
C MET A 142 -12.49 25.03 -6.73
N ARG A 143 -11.33 25.15 -6.09
CA ARG A 143 -10.03 25.27 -6.75
C ARG A 143 -9.25 23.96 -6.63
N LYS A 144 -8.35 23.72 -7.59
CA LYS A 144 -7.44 22.58 -7.56
C LYS A 144 -6.59 22.59 -6.28
N ASN A 145 -6.48 21.44 -5.61
CA ASN A 145 -5.80 21.24 -4.33
C ASN A 145 -6.43 21.99 -3.14
N GLN A 146 -7.68 22.43 -3.24
CA GLN A 146 -8.40 23.02 -2.11
C GLN A 146 -8.74 21.94 -1.05
N ALA A 147 -8.65 22.32 0.22
CA ALA A 147 -9.10 21.48 1.33
C ALA A 147 -10.63 21.32 1.33
N PHE A 148 -11.12 20.13 1.67
CA PHE A 148 -12.52 19.94 2.01
C PHE A 148 -12.80 20.46 3.42
N ALA A 149 -14.05 20.84 3.68
CA ALA A 149 -14.49 21.21 5.04
C ALA A 149 -14.40 20.00 5.99
N GLU A 150 -14.77 18.82 5.49
CA GLU A 150 -14.60 17.53 6.15
C GLU A 150 -14.03 16.51 5.16
N PRO A 151 -13.20 15.55 5.59
CA PRO A 151 -12.72 14.51 4.71
C PRO A 151 -13.87 13.69 4.12
N ILE A 152 -13.81 13.41 2.82
CA ILE A 152 -14.82 12.60 2.13
C ILE A 152 -14.29 11.20 1.84
N PHE A 153 -15.17 10.21 1.95
CA PHE A 153 -14.87 8.82 1.59
C PHE A 153 -15.29 8.55 0.14
N THR A 154 -14.33 8.19 -0.71
CA THR A 154 -14.52 8.05 -2.16
C THR A 154 -13.97 6.70 -2.64
N PRO A 155 -14.62 5.59 -2.28
CA PRO A 155 -14.06 4.28 -2.55
C PRO A 155 -14.06 3.95 -4.04
N ALA A 156 -13.12 3.12 -4.47
CA ALA A 156 -13.05 2.60 -5.83
C ALA A 156 -13.14 1.07 -5.82
N ALA A 157 -13.79 0.50 -6.83
CA ALA A 157 -13.74 -0.94 -7.03
C ALA A 157 -12.38 -1.33 -7.61
N LYS A 158 -11.81 -2.43 -7.10
CA LYS A 158 -10.56 -2.96 -7.65
C LYS A 158 -10.87 -3.83 -8.87
N ASN A 159 -10.33 -3.47 -10.03
CA ASN A 159 -10.32 -4.35 -11.22
C ASN A 159 -8.92 -4.95 -11.36
N ASP A 160 -8.83 -6.27 -11.55
CA ASP A 160 -7.54 -7.00 -11.61
C ASP A 160 -6.72 -6.71 -12.88
N VAL A 161 -7.21 -5.87 -13.81
CA VAL A 161 -6.53 -5.53 -15.07
C VAL A 161 -6.64 -4.03 -15.36
N GLY A 162 -5.51 -3.32 -15.34
CA GLY A 162 -5.39 -1.91 -15.74
C GLY A 162 -6.10 -0.92 -14.81
N HIS A 163 -5.63 0.33 -14.83
CA HIS A 163 -6.05 1.48 -14.00
C HIS A 163 -7.29 1.32 -13.10
N GLU A 164 -7.13 1.67 -11.81
CA GLU A 164 -8.21 1.77 -10.82
C GLU A 164 -9.42 2.53 -11.40
N ARG A 165 -10.53 1.82 -11.60
CA ARG A 165 -11.77 2.43 -12.09
C ARG A 165 -12.54 2.97 -10.90
N ILE A 166 -12.47 4.27 -10.70
CA ILE A 166 -13.21 4.98 -9.66
C ILE A 166 -14.71 4.65 -9.83
N SER A 167 -15.30 4.02 -8.82
CA SER A 167 -16.67 3.50 -8.87
C SER A 167 -17.55 4.27 -7.88
N PRO A 168 -18.85 4.51 -8.18
CA PRO A 168 -19.77 5.12 -7.24
C PRO A 168 -19.89 4.28 -5.96
N TRP A 169 -20.10 4.93 -4.81
CA TRP A 169 -20.29 4.24 -3.51
C TRP A 169 -21.40 3.18 -3.54
N SER A 170 -22.47 3.43 -4.31
CA SER A 170 -23.57 2.49 -4.48
C SER A 170 -23.16 1.15 -5.13
N VAL A 171 -22.13 1.16 -5.97
CA VAL A 171 -21.61 -0.05 -6.65
C VAL A 171 -20.75 -0.89 -5.71
N CYS A 172 -20.17 -0.29 -4.68
CA CYS A 172 -19.34 -1.01 -3.71
C CYS A 172 -20.15 -1.65 -2.56
N ARG A 173 -21.49 -1.53 -2.55
CA ARG A 173 -22.37 -2.09 -1.51
C ARG A 173 -23.02 -3.45 -1.85
N SER A 174 -22.92 -3.91 -3.10
CA SER A 174 -23.45 -5.21 -3.55
C SER A 174 -22.46 -6.33 -3.30
#